data_AF-A2FNH1-F1
#
_entry.id   AF-A2FNH1-F1
#
_cell.length_a   1.000
_cell.length_b   1.000
_cell.length_c   1.000
_cell.angle_alpha   90.00
_cell.angle_beta   90.00
_cell.angle_gamma   90.00
#
_symmetry.space_group_name_H-M   'P 1'
#
loop_
_entity.id
_entity.type
_entity.pdbx_description
1 polymer ?
#
loop_
_entity_poly.entity_id
_entity_poly.type
_entity_poly.pdbx_seq_one_letter_code
_entity_poly.pdbx_strand_id
1 'polypeptide(L)'
;MDNDTVNDIVKSRRLRKTKLTSEQNRRDHEMILERIKKNGVKMDFVSAYIDKIFGMHVTISPLLEFALHISHQFGLKVDRLAKRNRNALLCWFSENWETVFPHLHQIKPDKPFIYEGTSSHVSSPEKKSENNEKHVTKTDIDPSNLSHLLNWH
;
A
#
# COMPACT_ATOMS: atom_id res chain seq x y z
N MET A 1 21.23 2.63 21.98
CA MET A 1 20.53 1.36 21.72
C MET A 1 21.59 0.32 21.47
N ASP A 2 21.53 -0.80 22.20
CA ASP A 2 22.51 -1.86 22.03
C ASP A 2 22.25 -2.62 20.72
N ASN A 3 23.32 -3.09 20.09
CA ASN A 3 23.25 -3.74 18.78
C ASN A 3 22.40 -5.03 18.83
N ASP A 4 22.35 -5.68 19.99
CA ASP A 4 21.55 -6.88 20.24
C ASP A 4 20.06 -6.57 20.22
N THR A 5 19.64 -5.47 20.86
CA THR A 5 18.23 -5.02 20.82
C THR A 5 17.77 -4.70 19.40
N VAL A 6 18.62 -4.04 18.61
CA VAL A 6 18.33 -3.73 17.20
C VAL A 6 18.14 -5.01 16.39
N ASN A 7 19.01 -6.01 16.60
CA ASN A 7 18.91 -7.30 15.92
C ASN A 7 17.64 -8.07 16.32
N ASP A 8 17.24 -8.04 17.58
CA ASP A 8 16.03 -8.71 18.07
C ASP A 8 14.76 -8.07 17.50
N ILE A 9 14.72 -6.73 17.39
CA ILE A 9 13.63 -6.01 16.72
C ILE A 9 13.54 -6.44 15.26
N VAL A 10 14.66 -6.49 14.54
CA VAL A 10 14.68 -6.87 13.12
C VAL A 10 14.25 -8.33 12.94
N LYS A 11 14.68 -9.25 13.80
CA LYS A 11 14.32 -10.69 13.74
C LYS A 11 12.86 -10.96 14.07
N SER A 12 12.28 -10.22 15.01
CA SER A 12 10.88 -10.40 15.43
C SER A 12 9.86 -9.81 14.45
N ARG A 13 10.31 -9.12 13.40
CA ARG A 13 9.45 -8.46 12.41
C ARG A 13 8.59 -9.48 11.65
N ARG A 14 7.27 -9.31 11.74
CA ARG A 14 6.31 -10.11 10.98
C ARG A 14 6.29 -9.67 9.52
N LEU A 15 7.00 -10.39 8.66
CA LEU A 15 6.93 -10.20 7.22
C LEU A 15 5.82 -11.05 6.61
N ARG A 16 5.11 -10.47 5.64
CA ARG A 16 4.10 -11.20 4.88
C ARG A 16 4.76 -12.37 4.14
N LYS A 17 4.27 -13.58 4.38
CA LYS A 17 4.69 -14.77 3.64
C LYS A 17 4.30 -14.59 2.18
N THR A 18 5.29 -14.61 1.29
CA THR A 18 5.08 -14.48 -0.16
C THR A 18 5.20 -15.87 -0.79
N LYS A 19 4.31 -16.20 -1.75
CA LYS A 19 4.42 -17.44 -2.52
C LYS A 19 5.58 -17.29 -3.51
N LEU A 20 6.64 -18.06 -3.32
CA LEU A 20 7.83 -18.05 -4.18
C LEU A 20 7.62 -19.01 -5.37
N THR A 21 6.71 -18.65 -6.27
CA THR A 21 6.32 -19.52 -7.40
C THR A 21 7.34 -19.54 -8.53
N SER A 22 8.17 -18.49 -8.65
CA SER A 22 9.16 -18.31 -9.72
C SER A 22 10.52 -17.97 -9.13
N GLU A 23 11.58 -18.40 -9.81
CA GLU A 23 12.96 -18.04 -9.50
C GLU A 23 13.21 -16.54 -9.47
N GLN A 24 12.49 -15.77 -10.28
CA GLN A 24 12.58 -14.30 -10.22
C GLN A 24 11.96 -13.76 -8.93
N ASN A 25 10.81 -14.30 -8.51
CA ASN A 25 10.16 -13.89 -7.27
C ASN A 25 11.01 -14.24 -6.04
N ARG A 26 11.71 -15.38 -6.07
CA ARG A 26 12.65 -15.79 -5.02
C ARG A 26 13.80 -14.79 -4.89
N ARG A 27 14.48 -14.49 -5.99
CA ARG A 27 15.57 -13.50 -6.02
C ARG A 27 15.10 -12.11 -5.59
N ASP A 28 13.95 -11.67 -6.10
CA ASP A 28 13.36 -10.38 -5.71
C ASP A 28 13.04 -10.34 -4.21
N HIS A 29 12.51 -11.43 -3.66
CA HIS A 29 12.23 -11.54 -2.23
C HIS A 29 13.51 -11.48 -1.38
N GLU A 30 14.54 -12.24 -1.75
CA GLU A 30 15.84 -12.23 -1.06
C GLU A 30 16.48 -10.84 -1.09
N MET A 31 16.48 -10.17 -2.25
CA MET A 31 17.00 -8.80 -2.38
C MET A 31 16.26 -7.82 -1.45
N ILE A 32 14.93 -7.97 -1.33
CA ILE A 32 14.14 -7.14 -0.42
C ILE A 32 14.50 -7.44 1.03
N LEU A 33 14.63 -8.70 1.42
CA LEU A 33 15.01 -9.08 2.79
C LEU A 33 16.37 -8.52 3.19
N GLU A 34 17.37 -8.62 2.32
CA GLU A 34 18.70 -8.05 2.58
C GLU A 34 18.64 -6.52 2.69
N ARG A 35 17.86 -5.87 1.83
CA ARG A 35 17.66 -4.41 1.89
C ARG A 35 16.95 -3.97 3.18
N ILE A 36 15.99 -4.76 3.65
CA ILE A 36 15.30 -4.55 4.93
C ILE A 36 16.31 -4.68 6.08
N LYS A 37 17.12 -5.73 6.08
CA LYS A 37 18.15 -5.98 7.11
C LYS A 37 19.17 -4.84 7.17
N LYS A 38 19.61 -4.36 6.00
CA LYS A 38 20.54 -3.24 5.88
C LYS A 38 19.98 -1.93 6.45
N ASN A 39 18.71 -1.63 6.17
CA ASN A 39 18.06 -0.42 6.70
C ASN A 39 17.64 -0.56 8.18
N GLY A 40 17.43 -1.79 8.65
CA GLY A 40 17.17 -2.11 10.05
C GLY A 40 15.96 -1.36 10.61
N VAL A 41 16.15 -0.71 11.77
CA VAL A 41 15.13 0.02 12.51
C VAL A 41 14.78 1.36 11.84
N LYS A 42 15.66 1.91 10.99
CA LYS A 42 15.39 3.16 10.25
C LYS A 42 14.13 3.01 9.39
N MET A 43 13.93 1.84 8.80
CA MET A 43 12.73 1.53 8.02
C MET A 43 11.44 1.64 8.84
N ASP A 44 11.44 1.14 10.07
CA ASP A 44 10.27 1.19 10.94
C ASP A 44 9.98 2.63 11.38
N PHE A 45 11.04 3.37 11.72
CA PHE A 45 10.94 4.81 12.03
C PHE A 45 10.32 5.58 10.88
N VAL A 46 10.81 5.39 9.65
CA VAL A 46 10.30 6.05 8.45
C VAL A 46 8.84 5.68 8.21
N SER A 47 8.48 4.40 8.29
CA SER A 47 7.09 3.96 8.13
C SER A 47 6.16 4.62 9.16
N ALA A 48 6.56 4.62 10.44
CA ALA A 48 5.78 5.22 11.51
C ALA A 48 5.68 6.75 11.36
N TYR A 49 6.75 7.39 10.92
CA TYR A 49 6.77 8.83 10.69
C TYR A 49 5.83 9.22 9.54
N ILE A 50 5.89 8.50 8.43
CA ILE A 50 4.97 8.70 7.30
C ILE A 50 3.53 8.50 7.77
N ASP A 51 3.21 7.37 8.41
CA ASP A 51 1.85 7.11 8.89
C ASP A 51 1.37 8.21 9.87
N LYS A 52 2.26 8.77 10.70
CA LYS A 52 1.96 9.89 11.60
C LYS A 52 1.64 11.19 10.85
N ILE A 53 2.40 11.54 9.81
CA ILE A 53 2.18 12.76 9.03
C ILE A 53 0.85 12.69 8.26
N PHE A 54 0.52 11.52 7.72
CA PHE A 54 -0.73 11.31 6.99
C PHE A 54 -1.93 11.05 7.91
N GLY A 55 -1.70 10.80 9.20
CA GLY A 55 -2.74 10.46 10.17
C GLY A 55 -3.40 9.08 9.96
N MET A 56 -2.87 8.27 9.05
CA MET A 56 -3.39 6.94 8.72
C MET A 56 -2.30 6.05 8.14
N HIS A 57 -2.55 4.74 8.11
CA HIS A 57 -1.64 3.80 7.46
C HIS A 57 -1.65 4.00 5.94
N VAL A 58 -0.51 4.43 5.40
CA VAL A 58 -0.40 4.79 3.98
C VAL A 58 -0.20 3.53 3.13
N THR A 59 -1.09 3.33 2.14
CA THR A 59 -1.00 2.24 1.17
C THR A 59 0.12 2.49 0.15
N ILE A 60 0.49 1.48 -0.64
CA ILE A 60 1.63 1.58 -1.57
C ILE A 60 1.43 2.66 -2.65
N SER A 61 0.21 2.85 -3.16
CA SER A 61 -0.07 3.75 -4.28
C SER A 61 0.25 5.23 -3.99
N PRO A 62 -0.33 5.86 -2.95
CA PRO A 62 0.00 7.26 -2.61
C PRO A 62 1.47 7.42 -2.20
N LEU A 63 2.03 6.42 -1.53
CA LEU A 63 3.44 6.42 -1.15
C LEU A 63 4.36 6.39 -2.39
N LEU A 64 3.97 5.64 -3.43
CA LEU A 64 4.70 5.54 -4.68
C LEU A 64 4.60 6.82 -5.50
N GLU A 65 3.41 7.42 -5.57
CA GLU A 65 3.22 8.70 -6.24
C GLU A 65 4.13 9.79 -5.65
N PHE A 66 4.18 9.87 -4.32
CA PHE A 66 5.12 10.76 -3.63
C PHE A 66 6.59 10.43 -3.93
N ALA A 67 6.97 9.16 -3.90
CA ALA A 67 8.33 8.74 -4.24
C ALA A 67 8.73 9.15 -5.66
N LEU A 68 7.81 9.02 -6.63
CA LEU A 68 8.03 9.43 -8.02
C LEU A 68 8.13 10.94 -8.17
N HIS A 69 7.33 11.71 -7.43
CA HIS A 69 7.43 13.17 -7.41
C HIS A 69 8.80 13.63 -6.90
N ILE A 70 9.24 13.13 -5.74
CA ILE A 70 10.57 13.43 -5.19
C ILE A 70 11.68 12.94 -6.12
N SER A 71 11.52 11.74 -6.69
CA SER A 71 12.45 11.18 -7.68
C SER A 71 12.66 12.11 -8.87
N HIS A 72 11.59 12.67 -9.42
CA HIS A 72 11.66 13.62 -10.52
C HIS A 72 12.30 14.95 -10.10
N GLN A 73 11.93 15.46 -8.92
CA GLN A 73 12.43 16.75 -8.42
C GLN A 73 13.93 16.73 -8.10
N PHE A 74 14.45 15.62 -7.56
CA PHE A 74 15.85 15.51 -7.10
C PHE A 74 16.72 14.60 -7.96
N GLY A 75 16.19 14.07 -9.07
CA GLY A 75 16.91 13.15 -9.95
C GLY A 75 17.25 11.79 -9.30
N LEU A 76 16.53 11.39 -8.26
CA LEU A 76 16.73 10.11 -7.58
C LEU A 76 16.09 8.98 -8.40
N LYS A 77 16.72 7.81 -8.47
CA LYS A 77 16.13 6.66 -9.19
C LYS A 77 15.29 5.80 -8.25
N VAL A 78 14.00 5.65 -8.54
CA VAL A 78 13.15 4.62 -7.92
C VAL A 78 13.34 3.30 -8.66
N ASP A 79 13.90 2.31 -7.98
CA ASP A 79 14.15 1.00 -8.56
C ASP A 79 12.86 0.19 -8.79
N ARG A 80 12.97 -0.84 -9.65
CA ARG A 80 11.83 -1.69 -10.03
C ARG A 80 11.17 -2.36 -8.82
N LEU A 81 11.94 -2.75 -7.79
CA LEU A 81 11.40 -3.45 -6.62
C LEU A 81 10.59 -2.49 -5.76
N ALA A 82 11.10 -1.27 -5.53
CA ALA A 82 10.39 -0.22 -4.82
C ALA A 82 9.04 0.13 -5.46
N LYS A 83 8.95 0.12 -6.80
CA LYS A 83 7.67 0.36 -7.50
C LYS A 83 6.61 -0.73 -7.28
N ARG A 84 7.01 -1.95 -6.93
CA ARG A 84 6.13 -3.12 -6.86
C ARG A 84 5.85 -3.61 -5.44
N ASN A 85 6.71 -3.26 -4.48
CA ASN A 85 6.65 -3.81 -3.12
C ASN A 85 6.78 -2.69 -2.09
N ARG A 86 5.80 -2.62 -1.17
CA ARG A 86 5.75 -1.59 -0.12
C ARG A 86 7.00 -1.60 0.78
N ASN A 87 7.52 -2.77 1.13
CA ASN A 87 8.72 -2.85 1.96
C ASN A 87 9.95 -2.33 1.21
N ALA A 88 10.10 -2.70 -0.07
CA ALA A 88 11.17 -2.16 -0.91
C ALA A 88 11.05 -0.63 -1.06
N LEU A 89 9.82 -0.12 -1.17
CA LEU A 89 9.54 1.31 -1.23
C LEU A 89 9.92 2.04 0.07
N LEU A 90 9.56 1.49 1.22
CA LEU A 90 9.97 2.03 2.52
C LEU A 90 11.49 1.99 2.72
N CYS A 91 12.16 0.94 2.23
CA CYS A 91 13.62 0.92 2.18
C CYS A 91 14.19 2.04 1.32
N TRP A 92 13.61 2.29 0.14
CA TRP A 92 14.00 3.42 -0.70
C TRP A 92 13.83 4.77 0.02
N PHE A 93 12.74 4.97 0.75
CA PHE A 93 12.55 6.15 1.59
C PHE A 93 13.60 6.27 2.70
N SER A 94 13.96 5.16 3.32
CA SER A 94 14.96 5.11 4.39
C SER A 94 16.36 5.47 3.89
N GLU A 95 16.69 5.01 2.68
CA GLU A 95 17.98 5.29 2.02
C GLU A 95 18.10 6.77 1.63
N ASN A 96 17.01 7.38 1.18
CA ASN A 96 16.96 8.77 0.72
C ASN A 96 16.35 9.72 1.76
N TRP A 97 16.37 9.32 3.04
CA TRP A 97 15.61 10.01 4.09
C TRP A 97 15.98 11.48 4.26
N GLU A 98 17.27 11.80 4.20
CA GLU A 98 17.77 13.18 4.36
C GLU A 98 17.20 14.11 3.28
N THR A 99 17.03 13.60 2.06
CA THR A 99 16.43 14.35 0.96
C THR A 99 14.91 14.37 1.08
N VAL A 100 14.27 13.26 1.45
CA VAL A 100 12.80 13.17 1.49
C VAL A 100 12.20 13.98 2.65
N PHE A 101 12.82 13.91 3.82
CA PHE A 101 12.25 14.39 5.08
C PHE A 101 11.79 15.86 5.04
N PRO A 102 12.57 16.82 4.51
CA PRO A 102 12.16 18.23 4.42
C PRO A 102 10.89 18.45 3.58
N HIS A 103 10.58 17.53 2.66
CA HIS A 103 9.49 17.67 1.70
C HIS A 103 8.22 16.89 2.09
N LEU A 104 8.25 16.10 3.16
CA LEU A 104 7.08 15.32 3.60
C LEU A 104 5.87 16.19 3.94
N HIS A 105 6.08 17.38 4.50
CA HIS A 105 4.99 18.32 4.83
C HIS A 105 4.31 18.94 3.60
N GLN A 106 4.94 18.86 2.42
CA GLN A 106 4.37 19.36 1.18
C GLN A 106 3.27 18.43 0.64
N ILE A 107 3.21 17.20 1.15
CA ILE A 107 2.15 16.26 0.82
C ILE A 107 0.91 16.65 1.62
N LYS A 108 0.06 17.48 1.02
CA LYS A 108 -1.29 17.64 1.53
C LYS A 108 -2.12 16.45 1.08
N PRO A 109 -2.76 15.70 2.00
CA PRO A 109 -3.87 14.83 1.64
C PRO A 109 -5.07 15.74 1.31
N ASP A 110 -4.99 16.55 0.25
CA ASP A 110 -6.04 17.52 -0.10
C ASP A 110 -7.35 16.85 -0.51
N LYS A 111 -7.35 15.52 -0.66
CA LYS A 111 -8.54 14.69 -0.78
C LYS A 111 -8.32 13.38 -0.02
N PRO A 112 -9.33 12.85 0.70
CA PRO A 112 -9.33 11.41 0.98
C PRO A 112 -9.18 10.71 -0.37
N PHE A 113 -8.12 9.92 -0.53
CA PHE A 113 -7.88 9.13 -1.73
C PHE A 113 -9.04 8.15 -1.88
N ILE A 114 -10.13 8.57 -2.53
CA ILE A 114 -11.20 7.67 -2.96
C ILE A 114 -10.57 6.84 -4.07
N TYR A 115 -10.13 5.65 -3.69
CA TYR A 115 -9.79 4.62 -4.64
C TYR A 115 -11.12 4.16 -5.25
N GLU A 116 -11.45 4.61 -6.46
CA GLU A 116 -12.46 3.91 -7.26
C GLU A 116 -11.95 2.48 -7.44
N GLY A 117 -12.57 1.56 -6.71
CA GLY A 117 -12.18 0.17 -6.70
C GLY A 117 -12.20 -0.39 -8.11
N THR A 118 -11.04 -0.81 -8.60
CA THR A 118 -10.99 -2.02 -9.42
C THR A 118 -11.45 -3.16 -8.53
N SER A 119 -12.75 -3.43 -8.62
CA SER A 119 -13.43 -4.56 -8.00
C SER A 119 -12.58 -5.81 -8.17
N SER A 120 -12.33 -6.46 -7.04
CA SER A 120 -11.74 -7.78 -6.98
C SER A 120 -12.76 -8.74 -7.58
N HIS A 121 -12.64 -9.04 -8.88
CA HIS A 121 -13.36 -10.13 -9.51
C HIS A 121 -12.78 -11.44 -8.96
N VAL A 122 -13.30 -11.86 -7.79
CA VAL A 122 -13.12 -13.21 -7.28
C VAL A 122 -14.01 -14.10 -8.13
N SER A 123 -13.40 -14.73 -9.13
CA SER A 123 -14.04 -15.79 -9.90
C SER A 123 -14.19 -17.05 -9.06
N SER A 124 -15.42 -17.50 -8.86
CA SER A 124 -15.80 -18.91 -8.68
C SER A 124 -17.28 -19.08 -9.10
N PRO A 125 -17.73 -20.29 -9.51
CA PRO A 125 -18.41 -20.47 -10.80
C PRO A 125 -19.94 -20.62 -10.74
N GLU A 126 -20.55 -20.48 -11.93
CA GLU A 126 -21.93 -20.78 -12.36
C GLU A 126 -23.03 -19.82 -11.81
N LYS A 127 -24.01 -19.29 -12.57
CA LYS A 127 -24.83 -19.80 -13.67
C LYS A 127 -25.38 -18.65 -14.54
N LYS A 128 -25.83 -19.03 -15.75
CA LYS A 128 -26.50 -18.25 -16.81
C LYS A 128 -27.58 -17.28 -16.30
N SER A 129 -27.63 -16.06 -16.87
CA SER A 129 -28.78 -15.57 -17.67
C SER A 129 -28.59 -14.11 -18.10
N GLU A 130 -29.26 -13.78 -19.19
CA GLU A 130 -29.15 -12.61 -20.04
C GLU A 130 -29.79 -11.33 -19.48
N ASN A 131 -29.32 -10.21 -20.04
CA ASN A 131 -30.05 -8.98 -20.39
C ASN A 131 -30.17 -7.81 -19.40
N ASN A 132 -29.83 -6.67 -20.01
CA ASN A 132 -30.37 -5.30 -19.89
C ASN A 132 -29.69 -4.30 -18.94
N GLU A 133 -29.07 -3.32 -19.60
CA GLU A 133 -28.83 -1.95 -19.16
C GLU A 133 -30.00 -1.36 -18.37
N LYS A 134 -29.70 -0.60 -17.30
CA LYS A 134 -30.25 0.74 -17.03
C LYS A 134 -29.67 1.38 -15.76
N HIS A 135 -29.02 2.52 -15.99
CA HIS A 135 -29.17 3.80 -15.31
C HIS A 135 -29.24 3.91 -13.76
N VAL A 136 -28.34 4.75 -13.25
CA VAL A 136 -28.32 5.44 -11.95
C VAL A 136 -29.67 6.03 -11.55
N THR A 137 -30.12 5.77 -10.32
CA THR A 137 -30.70 6.80 -9.43
C THR A 137 -30.35 6.48 -7.96
N LYS A 138 -29.89 7.49 -7.21
CA LYS A 138 -29.84 7.47 -5.75
C LYS A 138 -31.29 7.45 -5.26
N THR A 139 -31.73 6.36 -4.67
CA THR A 139 -33.02 6.30 -3.97
C THR A 139 -32.79 6.66 -2.51
N ASP A 140 -33.42 7.76 -2.06
CA ASP A 140 -33.63 8.01 -0.63
C ASP A 140 -34.38 6.81 -0.04
N ILE A 141 -33.76 6.16 0.93
CA ILE A 141 -34.33 5.01 1.62
C ILE A 141 -35.28 5.54 2.69
N ASP A 142 -36.58 5.40 2.48
CA ASP A 142 -37.59 5.63 3.51
C ASP A 142 -37.57 4.48 4.52
N PRO A 143 -37.21 4.72 5.79
CA PRO A 143 -37.15 3.68 6.82
C PRO A 143 -38.53 3.13 7.23
N SER A 144 -39.63 3.73 6.77
CA SER A 144 -41.00 3.27 7.05
C SER A 144 -41.51 2.22 6.06
N ASN A 145 -40.79 2.01 4.94
CA ASN A 145 -41.24 1.13 3.86
C ASN A 145 -40.67 -0.30 4.01
N LEU A 146 -41.42 -1.17 4.67
CA LEU A 146 -41.07 -2.59 4.88
C LEU A 146 -41.15 -3.46 3.61
N SER A 147 -41.70 -2.94 2.50
CA SER A 147 -41.81 -3.72 1.25
C SER A 147 -40.45 -4.15 0.68
N HIS A 148 -39.37 -3.44 1.04
CA HIS A 148 -38.01 -3.78 0.64
C HIS A 148 -37.42 -5.01 1.36
N LEU A 149 -38.06 -5.49 2.44
CA LEU A 149 -37.61 -6.66 3.22
C LEU A 149 -38.23 -7.97 2.74
N LEU A 150 -39.15 -7.92 1.79
CA LEU A 150 -39.77 -9.11 1.23
C LEU A 150 -39.01 -9.51 -0.03
N ASN A 151 -38.13 -10.51 0.09
CA ASN A 151 -37.65 -11.26 -1.07
C ASN A 151 -38.85 -12.06 -1.61
N TRP A 152 -39.33 -11.67 -2.78
CA TRP A 152 -40.31 -12.47 -3.51
C TRP A 152 -39.59 -13.75 -3.99
N HIS A 153 -40.08 -14.90 -3.53
CA HIS A 153 -39.56 -16.22 -3.83
C HIS A 153 -40.36 -16.90 -4.93
#